data_AF-A0A920MWX3-F1
#
_entry.id   AF-A0A920MWX3-F1
#
_cell.length_a   1.000
_cell.length_b   1.000
_cell.length_c   1.000
_cell.angle_alpha   90.00
_cell.angle_beta   90.00
_cell.angle_gamma   90.00
#
_symmetry.space_group_name_H-M   'P 1'
#
loop_
_entity.id
_entity.type
_entity.pdbx_description
1 polymer ?
#
loop_
_entity_poly.entity_id
_entity_poly.type
_entity_poly.pdbx_seq_one_letter_code
_entity_poly.pdbx_strand_id
1 'polypeptide(L)'
;MSKTGYDKSKVPKKYTLNKGHVYFFYNKGKYLNNRYQKLILELEKRGFKLSKDRFFPKEIFINNNLYNDWKPSLDDYTIIRERIKNKISMKPEWYRLTK
;
A
#
# COMPACT_ATOMS: atom_id res chain seq x y z
N MET A 1 -6.21 -11.42 18.78
CA MET A 1 -7.29 -10.67 18.09
C MET A 1 -7.44 -9.32 18.79
N SER A 2 -7.24 -8.19 18.10
CA SER A 2 -7.55 -6.87 18.69
C SER A 2 -9.03 -6.88 19.10
N LYS A 3 -9.32 -6.63 20.38
CA LYS A 3 -10.66 -6.74 21.00
C LYS A 3 -11.69 -5.74 20.45
N THR A 4 -11.30 -4.87 19.53
CA THR A 4 -12.14 -3.80 18.98
C THR A 4 -12.10 -3.92 17.46
N GLY A 5 -13.27 -4.01 16.83
CA GLY A 5 -13.43 -4.08 15.38
C GLY A 5 -12.96 -2.82 14.65
N TYR A 6 -13.29 -2.72 13.36
CA TYR A 6 -13.02 -1.52 12.58
C TYR A 6 -13.80 -0.31 13.15
N ASP A 7 -13.09 0.80 13.34
CA ASP A 7 -13.60 2.06 13.86
C ASP A 7 -13.17 3.19 12.93
N LYS A 8 -14.14 3.71 12.18
CA LYS A 8 -13.92 4.77 11.19
C LYS A 8 -13.32 6.04 11.81
N SER A 9 -13.59 6.32 13.09
CA SER A 9 -13.07 7.53 13.76
C SER A 9 -11.55 7.48 13.98
N LYS A 10 -10.98 6.27 14.04
CA LYS A 10 -9.53 6.05 14.21
C LYS A 10 -8.75 6.12 12.90
N VAL A 11 -9.43 6.22 11.76
CA VAL A 11 -8.78 6.34 10.46
C VAL A 11 -8.13 7.73 10.34
N PRO A 12 -6.79 7.82 10.19
CA PRO A 12 -6.14 9.11 10.02
C PRO A 12 -6.72 9.89 8.82
N LYS A 13 -6.92 11.20 8.98
CA LYS A 13 -7.47 12.07 7.93
C LYS A 13 -6.46 12.36 6.82
N LYS A 14 -5.17 12.36 7.16
CA LYS A 14 -4.04 12.56 6.23
C LYS A 14 -3.18 11.31 6.21
N TYR A 15 -2.40 11.11 5.14
CA TYR A 15 -1.43 10.04 5.08
C TYR A 15 -0.42 10.17 6.23
N THR A 16 -0.10 9.05 6.87
CA THR A 16 0.93 8.99 7.93
C THR A 16 1.89 7.85 7.69
N LEU A 17 3.11 7.99 8.20
CA LEU A 17 4.09 6.91 8.31
C LEU A 17 4.11 6.37 9.75
N ASN A 18 4.48 5.10 9.90
CA ASN A 18 4.55 4.38 11.18
C ASN A 18 3.15 4.22 11.83
N LYS A 19 2.87 4.95 12.92
CA LYS A 19 1.63 4.81 13.68
C LYS A 19 0.43 5.25 12.82
N GLY A 20 -0.59 4.39 12.75
CA GLY A 20 -1.79 4.64 11.95
C GLY A 20 -1.62 4.42 10.44
N HIS A 21 -0.41 4.13 9.94
CA HIS A 21 -0.15 3.97 8.51
C HIS A 21 -1.00 2.86 7.87
N VAL A 22 -1.01 1.68 8.48
CA VAL A 22 -1.79 0.55 7.95
C VAL A 22 -3.29 0.83 8.09
N TYR A 23 -3.70 1.37 9.24
CA TYR A 23 -5.10 1.69 9.53
C TYR A 23 -5.66 2.77 8.60
N PHE A 24 -4.83 3.69 8.12
CA PHE A 24 -5.18 4.66 7.08
C PHE A 24 -5.69 3.98 5.81
N PHE A 25 -5.21 2.80 5.44
CA PHE A 25 -5.63 2.09 4.24
C PHE A 25 -6.81 1.15 4.43
N TYR A 26 -7.31 0.96 5.67
CA TYR A 26 -8.41 0.03 5.94
C TYR A 26 -9.67 0.35 5.15
N ASN A 27 -9.94 1.63 4.88
CA ASN A 27 -11.10 2.06 4.10
C ASN A 27 -10.80 2.40 2.64
N LYS A 28 -9.62 2.01 2.11
CA LYS A 28 -9.11 2.40 0.78
C LYS A 28 -8.94 1.19 -0.15
N GLY A 29 -9.87 0.24 -0.09
CA GLY A 29 -9.78 -1.04 -0.79
C GLY A 29 -9.60 -0.90 -2.31
N LYS A 30 -10.25 0.10 -2.95
CA LYS A 30 -10.12 0.33 -4.39
C LYS A 30 -8.72 0.81 -4.77
N TYR A 31 -8.16 1.72 -3.98
CA TYR A 31 -6.77 2.17 -4.17
C TYR A 31 -5.79 0.99 -4.04
N LEU A 32 -5.95 0.16 -3.00
CA LEU A 32 -5.07 -0.99 -2.77
C LEU A 32 -5.17 -2.02 -3.90
N ASN A 33 -6.38 -2.33 -4.39
CA ASN A 33 -6.57 -3.23 -5.52
C ASN A 33 -5.87 -2.70 -6.78
N ASN A 34 -6.13 -1.44 -7.15
CA ASN A 34 -5.52 -0.81 -8.32
C ASN A 34 -4.00 -0.76 -8.22
N ARG A 35 -3.47 -0.46 -7.03
CA ARG A 35 -2.02 -0.45 -6.77
C ARG A 35 -1.43 -1.84 -6.86
N TYR A 36 -2.11 -2.85 -6.33
CA TYR A 36 -1.69 -4.24 -6.39
C TYR A 36 -1.52 -4.69 -7.84
N GLN A 37 -2.50 -4.44 -8.72
CA GLN A 37 -2.38 -4.78 -10.15
C GLN A 37 -1.17 -4.13 -10.81
N LYS A 38 -0.91 -2.85 -10.53
CA LYS A 38 0.29 -2.15 -11.03
C LYS A 38 1.60 -2.77 -10.54
N LEU A 39 1.64 -3.25 -9.30
CA LEU A 39 2.81 -3.93 -8.74
C LEU A 39 3.04 -5.29 -9.41
N ILE A 40 1.97 -6.05 -9.69
CA ILE A 40 2.07 -7.33 -10.40
C ILE A 40 2.66 -7.11 -11.80
N LEU A 41 2.11 -6.17 -12.57
CA LEU A 41 2.64 -5.82 -13.90
C LEU A 41 4.11 -5.39 -13.86
N GLU A 42 4.49 -4.57 -12.87
CA GLU A 42 5.88 -4.13 -12.71
C GLU A 42 6.83 -5.30 -12.35
N LEU A 43 6.37 -6.25 -11.52
CA LEU A 43 7.14 -7.44 -11.17
C LEU A 43 7.29 -8.38 -12.38
N GLU A 44 6.23 -8.60 -13.14
CA GLU A 44 6.26 -9.41 -14.37
C GLU A 44 7.21 -8.79 -15.40
N LYS A 45 7.14 -7.46 -15.59
CA LYS A 45 8.04 -6.72 -16.50
C LYS A 45 9.52 -6.92 -16.14
N ARG A 46 9.82 -7.03 -14.84
CA ARG A 46 11.19 -7.28 -14.32
C ARG A 46 11.59 -8.75 -14.32
N GLY A 47 10.76 -9.65 -14.85
CA GLY A 47 11.04 -11.08 -14.97
C GLY A 47 10.86 -11.88 -13.68
N PHE A 48 10.16 -11.35 -12.67
CA PHE A 48 9.88 -12.12 -11.45
C PHE A 48 8.82 -13.19 -11.72
N LYS A 49 9.10 -14.44 -11.29
CA LYS A 49 8.14 -15.54 -11.34
C LYS A 49 7.14 -15.40 -10.18
N LEU A 50 5.91 -14.99 -10.49
CA LEU A 50 4.83 -14.87 -9.52
C LEU A 50 4.01 -16.16 -9.45
N SER A 51 3.50 -16.46 -8.26
CA SER A 51 2.59 -17.59 -8.07
C SER A 51 1.17 -17.24 -8.54
N LYS A 52 0.48 -18.23 -9.12
CA LYS A 52 -0.85 -18.07 -9.73
C LYS A 52 -1.98 -17.84 -8.71
N ASP A 53 -1.76 -18.21 -7.46
CA ASP A 53 -2.70 -18.04 -6.33
C ASP A 53 -2.67 -16.63 -5.73
N ARG A 54 -1.87 -15.71 -6.29
CA ARG A 54 -1.71 -14.38 -5.73
C ARG A 54 -2.79 -13.41 -6.22
N PHE A 55 -3.85 -13.24 -5.44
CA PHE A 55 -4.92 -12.28 -5.71
C PHE A 55 -5.12 -11.28 -4.56
N PHE A 56 -5.55 -10.06 -4.90
CA PHE A 56 -5.97 -9.08 -3.91
C PHE A 56 -7.39 -9.43 -3.43
N PRO A 57 -7.65 -9.56 -2.12
CA PRO A 57 -8.94 -9.98 -1.58
C PRO A 57 -9.96 -8.83 -1.61
N LYS A 58 -10.34 -8.37 -2.81
CA LYS A 58 -11.24 -7.22 -3.01
C LYS A 58 -12.61 -7.42 -2.34
N GLU A 59 -13.11 -8.64 -2.33
CA GLU A 59 -14.44 -8.98 -1.78
C GLU A 59 -14.54 -8.65 -0.30
N ILE A 60 -13.46 -8.83 0.47
CA ILE A 60 -13.43 -8.48 1.90
C ILE A 60 -13.71 -6.98 2.07
N PHE A 61 -13.12 -6.13 1.22
CA PHE A 61 -13.35 -4.69 1.30
C PHE A 61 -14.75 -4.29 0.82
N ILE A 62 -15.26 -4.94 -0.23
CA ILE A 62 -16.59 -4.67 -0.77
C ILE A 62 -17.66 -5.04 0.25
N ASN A 63 -17.60 -6.26 0.80
CA ASN A 63 -18.56 -6.76 1.78
C ASN A 63 -18.59 -5.96 3.09
N ASN A 64 -17.51 -5.24 3.40
CA ASN A 64 -17.40 -4.37 4.58
C ASN A 64 -17.63 -2.88 4.27
N ASN A 65 -18.01 -2.50 3.04
CA ASN A 65 -18.15 -1.09 2.61
C ASN A 65 -16.86 -0.26 2.77
N LEU A 66 -15.71 -0.92 2.59
CA LEU A 66 -14.36 -0.36 2.71
C LEU A 66 -13.65 -0.19 1.35
N TYR A 67 -14.35 -0.44 0.24
CA TYR A 67 -13.80 -0.39 -1.12
C TYR A 67 -13.76 1.03 -1.72
N ASN A 68 -13.26 2.01 -0.97
CA ASN A 68 -13.15 3.39 -1.44
C ASN A 68 -11.81 3.65 -2.14
N ASP A 69 -11.79 4.67 -3.00
CA ASP A 69 -10.57 5.13 -3.66
C ASP A 69 -9.80 6.14 -2.80
N TRP A 70 -8.53 6.30 -3.10
CA TRP A 70 -7.68 7.34 -2.54
C TRP A 70 -6.57 7.67 -3.52
N LYS A 71 -6.29 8.96 -3.69
CA LYS A 71 -5.17 9.43 -4.48
C LYS A 71 -4.22 10.21 -3.57
N PRO A 72 -2.93 9.84 -3.51
CA PRO A 72 -1.94 10.63 -2.79
C PRO A 72 -1.86 12.06 -3.35
N SER A 73 -1.78 13.02 -2.45
CA SER A 73 -1.43 14.41 -2.75
C SER A 73 0.07 14.56 -3.03
N LEU A 74 0.49 15.75 -3.47
CA LEU A 74 1.90 16.06 -3.70
C LEU A 74 2.73 15.93 -2.41
N ASP A 75 2.17 16.35 -1.28
CA ASP A 75 2.80 16.22 0.04
C ASP A 75 2.96 14.74 0.43
N ASP A 76 1.93 13.93 0.21
CA ASP A 76 1.98 12.49 0.48
C ASP A 76 3.08 11.82 -0.36
N TYR A 77 3.20 12.20 -1.64
CA TYR A 77 4.28 11.70 -2.51
C TYR A 77 5.66 12.10 -2.00
N THR A 78 5.82 13.32 -1.49
CA THR A 78 7.08 13.80 -0.93
C THR A 78 7.48 12.94 0.26
N ILE A 79 6.58 12.74 1.21
CA ILE A 79 6.79 11.88 2.40
C ILE A 79 7.15 10.44 1.98
N ILE A 80 6.42 9.87 1.02
CA ILE A 80 6.67 8.51 0.53
C ILE A 80 8.06 8.40 -0.10
N ARG A 81 8.43 9.33 -0.98
CA ARG A 81 9.70 9.31 -1.71
C ARG A 81 10.89 9.53 -0.78
N GLU A 82 10.78 10.45 0.17
CA GLU A 82 11.79 10.67 1.20
C GLU A 82 12.02 9.40 2.02
N ARG A 83 10.94 8.71 2.43
CA ARG A 83 11.06 7.44 3.16
C ARG A 83 11.80 6.37 2.36
N ILE A 84 11.51 6.25 1.06
CA ILE A 84 12.19 5.30 0.17
C ILE A 84 13.66 5.68 0.00
N LYS A 85 13.97 6.95 -0.27
CA LYS A 85 15.35 7.47 -0.40
C LYS A 85 16.15 7.19 0.87
N ASN A 86 15.59 7.47 2.03
CA ASN A 86 16.22 7.19 3.32
C ASN A 86 16.52 5.69 3.48
N LYS A 87 15.59 4.81 3.11
CA LYS A 87 15.82 3.36 3.18
C LYS A 87 16.91 2.86 2.23
N ILE A 88 16.94 3.37 1.00
CA ILE A 88 17.98 3.02 0.03
C ILE A 88 19.35 3.49 0.54
N SER A 89 19.44 4.73 1.03
CA SER A 89 20.69 5.30 1.55
C SER A 89 21.26 4.55 2.76
N MET A 90 20.42 3.87 3.55
CA MET A 90 20.89 3.06 4.67
C MET A 90 21.59 1.77 4.24
N LYS A 91 21.33 1.26 3.03
CA LYS A 91 21.91 0.01 2.50
C LYS A 91 22.12 0.11 0.98
N PRO A 92 23.00 0.99 0.50
CA PRO A 92 23.13 1.30 -0.93
C PRO A 92 23.43 0.06 -1.78
N GLU A 93 24.32 -0.81 -1.30
CA GLU A 93 24.72 -2.03 -2.03
C GLU A 93 23.65 -3.14 -2.04
N TRP A 94 22.64 -3.06 -1.17
CA TRP A 94 21.60 -4.08 -1.08
C TRP A 94 20.46 -3.86 -2.08
N TYR A 95 20.07 -2.60 -2.30
CA TYR A 95 18.96 -2.27 -3.18
C TYR A 95 19.42 -2.25 -4.64
N ARG A 96 18.66 -2.94 -5.50
CA ARG A 96 18.97 -3.05 -6.93
C ARG A 96 17.80 -2.57 -7.77
N LEU A 97 18.12 -1.89 -8.88
CA LEU A 97 17.17 -1.64 -9.95
C LEU A 97 17.43 -2.67 -11.05
N THR A 98 16.54 -3.64 -11.17
CA THR A 98 16.52 -4.59 -12.29
C THR A 98 16.10 -3.84 -13.55
N LYS A 99 16.79 -4.11 -14.67
CA LYS A 99 16.45 -3.54 -15.98
C LYS A 99 15.15 -4.12 -16.51
#